data_AF-A0A8T7BQU1-F1
#
_entry.id   AF-A0A8T7BQU1-F1
#
_cell.length_a   1.000
_cell.length_b   1.000
_cell.length_c   1.000
_cell.angle_alpha   90.00
_cell.angle_beta   90.00
_cell.angle_gamma   90.00
#
_symmetry.space_group_name_H-M   'P 1'
#
loop_
_entity.id
_entity.type
_entity.pdbx_description
1 polymer ?
#
loop_
_entity_poly.entity_id
_entity_poly.type
_entity_poly.pdbx_seq_one_letter_code
_entity_poly.pdbx_strand_id
1 'polypeptide(L)' 'MQVVSKKTNYDFNKLHKRLRRNVGSAIQEFNMIEEGDRVMVCLSGGADSYTMLDILISLKR' A
#
# COMPACT_ATOMS: atom_id res chain seq x y z
N MET A 1 14.87 20.03 -3.35
CA MET A 1 14.67 18.74 -2.67
C MET A 1 14.30 19.04 -1.23
N GLN A 2 13.04 18.93 -0.83
CA GLN A 2 12.60 19.29 0.53
C GLN A 2 13.20 18.29 1.53
N VAL A 3 13.86 18.80 2.56
CA VAL A 3 14.37 17.99 3.67
C VAL A 3 13.17 17.57 4.52
N VAL A 4 12.69 16.35 4.34
CA VAL A 4 11.56 15.81 5.10
C VAL A 4 11.99 15.63 6.56
N SER A 5 11.26 16.26 7.48
CA SER A 5 11.51 16.20 8.93
C SER A 5 11.47 14.75 9.44
N LYS A 6 12.30 14.42 10.44
CA LYS A 6 12.28 13.10 11.11
C LYS A 6 10.88 12.73 11.61
N LYS A 7 10.10 13.71 12.09
CA LYS A 7 8.72 13.50 12.55
C LYS A 7 7.82 13.08 11.39
N THR A 8 7.92 13.76 10.25
CA THR A 8 7.14 13.46 9.05
C THR A 8 7.43 12.05 8.53
N ASN A 9 8.69 11.63 8.50
CA ASN A 9 9.06 10.26 8.13
C ASN A 9 8.49 9.21 9.10
N TYR A 10 8.52 9.49 10.40
CA TYR A 10 7.95 8.60 11.41
C TYR A 10 6.43 8.44 11.21
N ASP A 11 5.72 9.56 11.05
CA ASP A 11 4.26 9.54 10.85
C ASP A 11 3.89 8.85 9.54
N PHE A 12 4.67 9.08 8.48
CA PHE A 12 4.52 8.39 7.20
C PHE A 12 4.68 6.87 7.35
N ASN A 13 5.77 6.42 7.98
CA ASN A 13 6.01 4.98 8.19
C ASN A 13 4.94 4.34 9.06
N LYS A 14 4.45 5.06 10.08
CA LYS A 14 3.34 4.61 10.94
C LYS A 14 2.05 4.44 10.13
N LEU A 15 1.73 5.41 9.26
CA LEU A 15 0.57 5.34 8.38
C LEU A 15 0.70 4.19 7.38
N HIS A 16 1.86 4.08 6.72
CA HIS A 16 2.16 3.03 5.74
C HIS A 16 2.00 1.63 6.36
N LYS A 17 2.58 1.42 7.54
CA LYS A 17 2.44 0.16 8.30
C LYS A 17 0.97 -0.17 8.60
N ARG A 18 0.16 0.84 8.96
CA ARG A 18 -1.28 0.65 9.24
C ARG A 18 -2.06 0.30 7.97
N LEU A 19 -1.82 1.01 6.87
CA LEU A 19 -2.48 0.75 5.59
C LEU A 19 -2.15 -0.65 5.07
N ARG A 20 -0.86 -1.02 5.07
CA ARG A 20 -0.41 -2.35 4.66
C ARG A 20 -1.09 -3.46 5.45
N ARG A 21 -1.21 -3.30 6.77
CA ARG A 21 -1.91 -4.28 7.62
C ARG A 21 -3.38 -4.38 7.24
N ASN A 22 -4.08 -3.25 7.14
CA ASN A 22 -5.51 -3.25 6.86
C ASN A 22 -5.83 -3.82 5.46
N VAL A 23 -5.02 -3.49 4.44
CA VAL A 23 -5.17 -4.03 3.09
C VAL A 23 -4.89 -5.53 3.07
N GLY A 24 -3.81 -5.99 3.74
CA GLY A 24 -3.53 -7.43 3.88
C GLY A 24 -4.67 -8.19 4.57
N SER A 25 -5.23 -7.62 5.64
CA SER A 25 -6.41 -8.19 6.31
C SER A 25 -7.62 -8.27 5.39
N ALA A 26 -7.90 -7.22 4.60
CA ALA A 26 -9.01 -7.25 3.65
C ALA A 26 -8.81 -8.29 2.54
N ILE A 27 -7.59 -8.41 1.99
CA ILE A 27 -7.27 -9.43 1.00
C ILE A 27 -7.58 -10.83 1.53
N GLN A 28 -7.17 -11.12 2.76
CA GLN A 28 -7.40 -12.41 3.41
C GLN A 28 -8.87 -12.63 3.81
N GLU A 29 -9.54 -11.61 4.34
CA GLU A 29 -10.93 -11.72 4.82
C GLU A 29 -11.92 -11.92 3.67
N PHE A 30 -11.65 -11.31 2.52
CA PHE A 30 -12.53 -11.35 1.35
C PHE A 30 -12.02 -12.23 0.21
N ASN A 31 -10.93 -13.00 0.42
CA ASN A 31 -10.29 -13.83 -0.60
C ASN A 31 -10.07 -13.08 -1.94
N MET A 32 -9.51 -11.86 -1.87
CA MET A 32 -9.39 -11.00 -3.06
C MET A 32 -8.24 -11.41 -4.00
N ILE A 33 -7.16 -11.95 -3.44
CA ILE A 33 -5.91 -12.27 -4.15
C ILE A 33 -5.35 -13.55 -3.53
N GLU A 34 -4.98 -14.52 -4.36
CA GLU A 34 -4.43 -15.81 -3.97
C GLU A 34 -2.99 -16.01 -4.47
N GLU A 35 -2.34 -17.08 -4.02
CA GLU A 35 -1.00 -17.42 -4.48
C GLU A 35 -0.99 -17.74 -5.98
N GLY A 36 -0.06 -17.13 -6.72
CA GLY A 36 0.06 -17.29 -8.17
C GLY A 36 -0.71 -16.26 -8.98
N ASP A 37 -1.55 -15.43 -8.35
CA ASP A 37 -2.30 -14.39 -9.04
C ASP A 37 -1.42 -13.32 -9.67
N ARG A 38 -1.81 -12.89 -10.88
CA ARG A 38 -1.25 -11.72 -11.56
C ARG A 38 -2.21 -10.55 -11.45
N VAL A 39 -1.92 -9.66 -10.50
CA VAL A 39 -2.77 -8.50 -10.22
C VAL A 39 -2.39 -7.32 -11.12
N MET A 40 -3.35 -6.80 -11.88
CA MET A 40 -3.23 -5.56 -12.64
C MET A 40 -3.77 -4.40 -11.80
N VAL A 41 -3.04 -3.28 -11.76
CA VAL A 41 -3.48 -2.06 -11.09
C VAL A 41 -3.66 -0.96 -12.13
N CYS A 42 -4.89 -0.45 -12.26
CA CYS A 42 -5.21 0.67 -13.15
C CYS A 42 -4.90 2.00 -12.46
N LEU A 43 -4.02 2.81 -13.05
CA LEU A 43 -3.64 4.11 -12.52
C LEU A 43 -4.45 5.22 -13.19
N SER A 44 -5.23 5.94 -12.38
CA SER A 44 -6.06 7.04 -12.87
C SER A 44 -5.34 8.40 -12.88
N GLY A 45 -4.14 8.48 -12.32
CA GLY A 45 -3.47 9.74 -12.00
C GLY A 45 -3.78 10.25 -10.59
N GLY A 46 -4.77 9.67 -9.90
CA GLY A 46 -5.18 10.06 -8.55
C GLY A 46 -4.34 9.42 -7.45
N ALA A 47 -4.26 10.10 -6.30
CA ALA A 47 -3.49 9.65 -5.14
C ALA A 47 -3.89 8.26 -4.65
N ASP A 48 -5.18 7.90 -4.73
CA ASP A 48 -5.66 6.60 -4.27
C ASP A 48 -5.09 5.45 -5.11
N SER A 49 -5.10 5.59 -6.44
CA SER A 49 -4.61 4.54 -7.34
C SER A 49 -3.10 4.29 -7.19
N TYR A 50 -2.32 5.35 -6.98
CA TYR A 50 -0.89 5.24 -6.67
C TYR A 50 -0.63 4.66 -5.29
N THR A 51 -1.39 5.08 -4.28
CA THR A 51 -1.25 4.57 -2.91
C THR A 51 -1.57 3.08 -2.87
N MET A 52 -2.64 2.64 -3.56
CA MET A 52 -2.99 1.23 -3.64
C MET A 52 -1.87 0.41 -4.30
N LEU A 53 -1.30 0.91 -5.41
CA LEU A 53 -0.17 0.25 -6.06
C LEU A 53 1.04 0.10 -5.12
N ASP A 54 1.42 1.17 -4.42
CA ASP A 54 2.54 1.14 -3.47
C ASP A 54 2.31 0.12 -2.35
N ILE A 55 1.10 0.09 -1.79
CA ILE A 55 0.76 -0.87 -0.74
C ILE A 55 0.80 -2.31 -1.27
N LEU A 56 0.22 -2.59 -2.44
CA LEU A 56 0.23 -3.93 -3.03
C LEU A 56 1.65 -4.41 -3.37
N ILE A 57 2.52 -3.52 -3.88
CA ILE A 57 3.94 -3.83 -4.10
C ILE A 57 4.64 -4.15 -2.77
N SER A 58 4.32 -3.42 -1.70
CA SER A 58 4.90 -3.67 -0.37
C SER A 58 4.49 -5.02 0.25
N LEU A 59 3.36 -5.58 -0.19
CA LEU A 59 2.84 -6.89 0.23
C LEU A 59 3.42 -8.05 -0.58
N LYS A 60 3.91 -7.80 -1.80
CA LYS A 60 4.48 -8.80 -2.73
C LYS A 60 5.90 -9.28 -2.33
N ARG A 61 6.24 -9.30 -1.04
CA ARG A 61 7.58 -9.71 -0.56
C ARG A 61 7.55 -11.09 0.07
#